data_AF-A0A9Y1Z9D9-F1
#
_entry.id   AF-A0A9Y1Z9D9-F1
#
_cell.length_a   1.000
_cell.length_b   1.000
_cell.length_c   1.000
_cell.angle_alpha   90.00
_cell.angle_beta   90.00
_cell.angle_gamma   90.00
#
_symmetry.space_group_name_H-M   'P 1'
#
loop_
_entity.id
_entity.type
_entity.pdbx_description
1 polymer ?
#
loop_
_entity_poly.entity_id
_entity_poly.type
_entity_poly.pdbx_seq_one_letter_code
_entity_poly.pdbx_strand_id
1 'polypeptide(L)'
;MAEFVNLPDGWVVWSDEDDGRCVLAYRPDVFDADTFPAVCLPTLYLTHGRRSRRPGRNPTTPDDDWYVTVYLEPDVVLEQCRLDTREAAVDRARSLVRRFADGELDYRSAYQVPRERYLDRLDDLTGRDG
;
A
#
# COMPACT_ATOMS: atom_id res chain seq x y z
N MET A 1 9.28 -12.00 -6.72
CA MET A 1 8.21 -12.90 -7.22
C MET A 1 7.56 -13.80 -6.16
N ALA A 2 8.30 -14.52 -5.29
CA ALA A 2 7.70 -15.51 -4.35
C ALA A 2 7.03 -14.92 -3.08
N GLU A 3 7.16 -13.62 -2.86
CA GLU A 3 6.86 -13.00 -1.55
C GLU A 3 5.43 -12.50 -1.42
N PHE A 4 4.65 -12.54 -2.49
CA PHE A 4 3.23 -12.20 -2.50
C PHE A 4 2.39 -13.30 -3.17
N VAL A 5 2.83 -14.56 -3.06
CA VAL A 5 2.19 -15.74 -3.71
C VAL A 5 0.81 -16.12 -3.13
N ASN A 6 0.39 -15.52 -2.01
CA ASN A 6 -0.94 -15.71 -1.41
C ASN A 6 -1.51 -14.35 -0.95
N LEU A 7 -1.66 -13.42 -1.89
CA LEU A 7 -2.40 -12.20 -1.60
C LEU A 7 -3.87 -12.53 -1.36
N PRO A 8 -4.54 -11.81 -0.43
CA PRO A 8 -5.99 -11.90 -0.29
C PRO A 8 -6.67 -11.47 -1.60
N ASP A 9 -7.89 -11.97 -1.80
CA ASP A 9 -8.68 -11.67 -3.00
C ASP A 9 -8.76 -10.16 -3.27
N GLY A 10 -8.53 -9.81 -4.54
CA GLY A 10 -8.56 -8.44 -5.04
C GLY A 10 -7.21 -7.72 -5.05
N TRP A 11 -6.19 -8.15 -4.31
CA TRP A 11 -4.86 -7.56 -4.44
C TRP A 11 -4.04 -8.23 -5.56
N VAL A 12 -3.40 -7.43 -6.38
CA VAL A 12 -2.48 -7.90 -7.43
C VAL A 12 -1.13 -7.23 -7.33
N VAL A 13 -0.07 -7.94 -7.70
CA VAL A 13 1.26 -7.36 -7.84
C VAL A 13 1.32 -6.60 -9.16
N TRP A 14 1.57 -5.30 -9.09
CA TRP A 14 1.73 -4.43 -10.27
C TRP A 14 3.19 -4.25 -10.66
N SER A 15 4.10 -4.21 -9.69
CA SER A 15 5.53 -4.13 -9.95
C SER A 15 6.31 -4.82 -8.83
N ASP A 16 7.35 -5.55 -9.20
CA ASP A 16 8.26 -6.26 -8.30
C ASP A 16 9.67 -6.02 -8.86
N GLU A 17 10.43 -5.16 -8.19
CA GLU A 17 11.75 -4.74 -8.63
C GLU A 17 12.82 -5.64 -8.02
N ASP A 18 13.91 -5.92 -8.74
CA ASP A 18 15.04 -6.72 -8.23
C ASP A 18 15.73 -6.09 -6.99
N ASP A 19 15.52 -4.79 -6.76
CA ASP A 19 15.97 -4.05 -5.57
C ASP A 19 15.08 -4.31 -4.33
N GLY A 20 14.08 -5.18 -4.46
CA GLY A 20 13.15 -5.57 -3.41
C GLY A 20 11.97 -4.62 -3.21
N ARG A 21 11.87 -3.54 -4.00
CA ARG A 21 10.69 -2.66 -4.02
C ARG A 21 9.51 -3.38 -4.68
N CYS A 22 8.31 -3.12 -4.20
CA CYS A 22 7.10 -3.72 -4.74
C CYS A 22 5.92 -2.76 -4.70
N VAL A 23 5.04 -2.86 -5.68
CA VAL A 23 3.77 -2.14 -5.74
C VAL A 23 2.64 -3.14 -5.89
N LEU A 24 1.67 -3.05 -4.99
CA LEU A 24 0.43 -3.82 -5.03
C LEU A 24 -0.74 -2.88 -5.33
N ALA A 25 -1.73 -3.36 -6.06
CA ALA A 25 -2.95 -2.63 -6.37
C ALA A 25 -4.17 -3.44 -5.94
N TYR A 26 -5.17 -2.77 -5.36
CA TYR A 26 -6.43 -3.39 -4.96
C TYR A 26 -7.50 -3.21 -6.04
N ARG A 27 -8.05 -4.32 -6.52
CA ARG A 27 -9.12 -4.42 -7.51
C ARG A 27 -8.94 -3.45 -8.68
N PRO A 28 -7.81 -3.48 -9.41
CA PRO A 28 -7.65 -2.66 -10.61
C PRO A 28 -8.64 -3.04 -11.72
N ASP A 29 -9.37 -4.15 -11.59
CA ASP A 29 -10.52 -4.52 -12.42
C ASP A 29 -11.79 -3.70 -12.10
N VAL A 30 -11.88 -3.10 -10.90
CA VAL A 30 -13.02 -2.28 -10.46
C VAL A 30 -12.67 -0.79 -10.42
N PHE A 31 -11.52 -0.46 -9.85
CA PHE A 31 -10.99 0.90 -9.80
C PHE A 31 -10.18 1.18 -11.07
N ASP A 32 -10.81 0.87 -12.19
CA ASP A 32 -10.33 1.21 -13.51
C ASP A 32 -10.77 2.64 -13.83
N ALA A 33 -9.96 3.36 -14.61
CA ALA A 33 -10.16 4.78 -14.91
C ALA A 33 -11.49 5.10 -15.64
N ASP A 34 -12.23 4.08 -16.09
CA ASP A 34 -13.55 4.19 -16.71
C ASP A 34 -14.67 4.31 -15.66
N THR A 35 -14.63 3.46 -14.61
CA THR A 35 -15.67 3.41 -13.57
C THR A 35 -15.46 4.45 -12.46
N PHE A 36 -14.20 4.68 -12.10
CA PHE A 36 -13.79 5.64 -11.08
C PHE A 36 -12.65 6.51 -11.63
N PRO A 37 -12.44 7.74 -11.09
CA PRO A 37 -11.25 8.50 -11.42
C PRO A 37 -9.98 7.65 -11.20
N ALA A 38 -9.03 7.68 -12.14
CA ALA A 38 -7.79 6.88 -12.06
C ALA A 38 -7.02 7.07 -10.75
N VAL A 39 -7.17 8.23 -10.11
CA VAL A 39 -6.58 8.54 -8.80
C VAL A 39 -7.14 7.68 -7.67
N CYS A 40 -8.35 7.11 -7.80
CA CYS A 40 -9.03 6.33 -6.78
C CYS A 40 -8.53 4.88 -6.64
N LEU A 41 -7.49 4.47 -7.37
CA LEU A 41 -6.97 3.12 -7.24
C LEU A 41 -6.18 2.96 -5.93
N PRO A 42 -6.63 2.11 -4.99
CA PRO A 42 -5.86 1.87 -3.78
C PRO A 42 -4.59 1.09 -4.11
N THR A 43 -3.46 1.56 -3.57
CA THR A 43 -2.14 0.98 -3.83
C THR A 43 -1.32 0.85 -2.56
N LEU A 44 -0.48 -0.18 -2.49
CA LEU A 44 0.51 -0.34 -1.44
C LEU A 44 1.90 -0.29 -2.05
N TYR A 45 2.74 0.60 -1.52
CA TYR A 45 4.14 0.75 -1.88
C TYR A 45 5.03 0.18 -0.80
N LEU A 46 5.86 -0.80 -1.18
CA LEU A 46 7.00 -1.29 -0.39
C LEU A 46 8.26 -0.69 -1.00
N THR A 47 8.92 0.21 -0.28
CA THR A 47 10.13 0.89 -0.73
C THR A 47 11.22 0.82 0.33
N HIS A 48 12.48 1.05 -0.04
CA HIS A 48 13.57 1.18 0.93
C HIS A 48 14.42 2.41 0.62
N GLY A 49 14.96 3.03 1.65
CA GLY A 49 15.87 4.16 1.51
C GLY A 49 17.18 3.73 0.86
N ARG A 50 17.48 4.14 -0.38
CA ARG A 50 18.82 3.89 -0.93
C ARG A 50 19.82 4.85 -0.31
N ARG A 51 20.84 4.30 0.35
CA ARG A 51 22.09 4.98 0.73
C ARG A 51 22.71 5.68 -0.49
N SER A 52 22.58 7.00 -0.56
CA SER A 52 23.50 7.82 -1.34
C SER A 52 24.78 7.99 -0.52
N ARG A 53 25.86 7.34 -0.97
CA ARG A 53 27.21 7.51 -0.42
C ARG A 53 27.66 8.95 -0.68
N ARG A 54 27.39 9.88 0.24
CA ARG A 54 28.05 11.20 0.28
C ARG A 54 29.36 11.06 1.08
N PRO A 55 30.54 11.25 0.46
CA PRO A 55 31.78 11.35 1.22
C PRO A 55 31.76 12.61 2.08
N GLY A 56 31.94 12.47 3.41
CA GLY A 56 32.22 13.60 4.31
C GLY A 56 31.25 13.83 5.48
N ARG A 57 30.18 13.05 5.62
CA ARG A 57 29.32 13.13 6.82
C ARG A 57 29.09 11.71 7.33
N ASN A 58 29.47 11.45 8.58
CA ASN A 58 29.16 10.19 9.26
C ASN A 58 27.64 10.14 9.49
N PRO A 59 26.85 9.33 8.75
CA PRO A 59 25.47 9.09 9.13
C PRO A 59 25.50 8.03 10.23
N THR A 60 25.00 8.33 11.41
CA THR A 60 25.04 7.41 12.56
C THR A 60 24.25 6.11 12.31
N THR A 61 23.48 6.03 11.22
CA THR A 61 22.87 4.79 10.74
C THR A 61 22.78 4.83 9.21
N PRO A 62 23.09 3.74 8.48
CA PRO A 62 22.44 3.53 7.18
C PRO A 62 20.94 3.78 7.31
N ASP A 63 20.32 4.57 6.44
CA ASP A 63 18.87 4.44 6.22
C ASP A 63 18.74 3.20 5.31
N ASP A 64 18.86 2.01 5.90
CA ASP A 64 18.54 0.71 5.27
C ASP A 64 17.07 0.35 5.57
N ASP A 65 16.31 1.33 6.07
CA ASP A 65 14.92 1.20 6.45
C ASP A 65 14.01 1.00 5.26
N TRP A 66 12.95 0.26 5.55
CA TRP A 66 11.88 -0.10 4.66
C TRP A 66 10.63 0.67 5.03
N TYR A 67 9.94 1.14 4.01
CA TYR A 67 8.74 1.94 4.12
C TYR A 67 7.61 1.19 3.43
N VAL A 68 6.54 0.95 4.19
CA VAL A 68 5.28 0.40 3.69
C VAL A 68 4.26 1.52 3.76
N THR A 69 3.71 1.93 2.61
CA THR A 69 2.68 2.96 2.57
C THR A 69 1.48 2.48 1.77
N VAL A 70 0.29 2.61 2.35
CA VAL A 70 -0.99 2.35 1.71
C VAL A 70 -1.62 3.68 1.33
N TYR A 71 -1.92 3.85 0.05
CA TYR A 71 -2.58 5.00 -0.53
C TYR A 71 -3.98 4.61 -0.99
N LEU A 72 -4.97 5.44 -0.70
CA LEU A 72 -6.29 5.38 -1.34
C LEU A 72 -6.30 6.18 -2.64
N GLU A 73 -5.54 7.27 -2.63
CA GLU A 73 -5.23 8.13 -3.77
C GLU A 73 -3.78 8.63 -3.64
N PRO A 74 -3.17 9.16 -4.71
CA PRO A 74 -1.82 9.71 -4.65
C PRO A 74 -1.58 10.70 -3.50
N ASP A 75 -2.60 11.48 -3.14
CA ASP A 75 -2.54 12.48 -2.07
C ASP A 75 -3.20 12.01 -0.75
N VAL A 76 -3.78 10.80 -0.71
CA VAL A 76 -4.51 10.28 0.45
C VAL A 76 -3.81 9.02 0.98
N VAL A 77 -3.02 9.22 2.04
CA VAL A 77 -2.33 8.13 2.76
C VAL A 77 -3.29 7.55 3.79
N LEU A 78 -3.50 6.23 3.72
CA LEU A 78 -4.27 5.48 4.72
C LEU A 78 -3.39 5.01 5.88
N GLU A 79 -2.25 4.40 5.56
CA GLU A 79 -1.31 3.94 6.57
C GLU A 79 0.13 4.06 6.06
N GLN A 80 1.05 4.37 6.97
CA GLN A 80 2.47 4.40 6.69
C GLN A 80 3.26 3.82 7.87
N CYS A 81 4.17 2.90 7.58
CA CYS A 81 5.06 2.29 8.55
C CYS A 81 6.52 2.31 8.06
N ARG A 82 7.45 2.56 8.99
CA ARG A 82 8.89 2.38 8.81
C ARG A 82 9.35 1.14 9.57
N LEU A 83 10.12 0.29 8.91
CA LEU A 83 10.63 -0.99 9.43
C LEU A 83 12.13 -1.08 9.19
N ASP A 84 12.86 -1.67 10.11
CA ASP A 84 14.32 -1.76 10.02
C ASP A 84 14.78 -2.82 8.99
N THR A 85 13.91 -3.77 8.65
CA THR A 85 14.25 -4.89 7.76
C THR A 85 13.20 -5.12 6.69
N ARG A 86 13.67 -5.69 5.59
CA ARG A 86 12.82 -6.07 4.46
C ARG A 86 11.77 -7.10 4.85
N GLU A 87 12.16 -8.12 5.59
CA GLU A 87 11.25 -9.20 6.02
C GLU A 87 10.12 -8.64 6.88
N ALA A 88 10.43 -7.75 7.83
CA ALA A 88 9.42 -7.07 8.64
C ALA A 88 8.49 -6.20 7.79
N ALA A 89 9.02 -5.52 6.77
CA ALA A 89 8.22 -4.71 5.87
C ALA A 89 7.32 -5.54 4.95
N VAL A 90 7.77 -6.70 4.47
CA VAL A 90 6.95 -7.64 3.69
C VAL A 90 5.84 -8.23 4.56
N ASP A 91 6.15 -8.65 5.79
CA ASP A 91 5.14 -9.14 6.74
C ASP A 91 4.10 -8.05 7.04
N ARG A 92 4.56 -6.82 7.28
CA ARG A 92 3.69 -5.66 7.48
C ARG A 92 2.82 -5.39 6.26
N ALA A 93 3.38 -5.42 5.05
CA ALA A 93 2.62 -5.25 3.82
C ALA A 93 1.53 -6.32 3.66
N ARG A 94 1.85 -7.59 3.90
CA ARG A 94 0.89 -8.71 3.88
C ARG A 94 -0.23 -8.54 4.92
N SER A 95 0.12 -8.11 6.13
CA SER A 95 -0.85 -7.80 7.18
C SER A 95 -1.78 -6.66 6.75
N LEU A 96 -1.24 -5.61 6.13
CA LEU A 96 -2.03 -4.46 5.68
C LEU A 96 -2.99 -4.77 4.54
N VAL A 97 -2.54 -5.47 3.50
CA VAL A 97 -3.43 -5.85 2.40
C VAL A 97 -4.56 -6.77 2.86
N ARG A 98 -4.28 -7.65 3.82
CA ARG A 98 -5.31 -8.50 4.45
C ARG A 98 -6.30 -7.67 5.24
N ARG A 99 -5.82 -6.85 6.18
CA ARG A 99 -6.68 -5.94 6.96
C ARG A 99 -7.49 -5.00 6.08
N PHE A 100 -6.92 -4.56 4.95
CA PHE A 100 -7.66 -3.77 3.97
C PHE A 100 -8.79 -4.58 3.34
N ALA A 101 -8.49 -5.78 2.83
CA ALA A 101 -9.48 -6.65 2.18
C ALA A 101 -10.58 -7.14 3.14
N ASP A 102 -10.25 -7.36 4.42
CA ASP A 102 -11.18 -7.72 5.50
C ASP A 102 -11.94 -6.48 6.05
N GLY A 103 -11.70 -5.28 5.51
CA GLY A 103 -12.37 -4.06 5.97
C GLY A 103 -11.97 -3.63 7.38
N GLU A 104 -10.83 -4.05 7.90
CA GLU A 104 -10.36 -3.68 9.23
C GLU A 104 -9.67 -2.31 9.28
N LEU A 105 -9.27 -1.76 8.13
CA LEU A 105 -8.64 -0.44 8.03
C LEU A 105 -9.67 0.66 7.84
N ASP A 106 -9.60 1.71 8.67
CA ASP A 106 -10.54 2.82 8.59
C ASP A 106 -10.21 3.82 7.47
N TYR A 107 -10.52 3.43 6.23
CA TYR A 107 -10.27 4.25 5.05
C TYR A 107 -11.16 5.48 4.96
N ARG A 108 -12.33 5.49 5.61
CA ARG A 108 -13.23 6.66 5.63
C ARG A 108 -12.61 7.83 6.40
N SER A 109 -11.90 7.59 7.50
CA SER A 109 -11.21 8.66 8.26
C SER A 109 -9.99 9.25 7.55
N ALA A 110 -9.48 8.63 6.49
CA ALA A 110 -8.41 9.21 5.67
C ALA A 110 -8.88 10.44 4.86
N TYR A 111 -10.20 10.60 4.70
CA TYR A 111 -10.81 11.68 3.94
C TYR A 111 -11.33 12.82 4.83
N GLN A 112 -10.90 14.05 4.54
CA GLN A 112 -11.53 15.25 5.11
C GLN A 112 -12.85 15.58 4.42
N VAL A 113 -12.94 15.35 3.11
CA VAL A 113 -14.16 15.48 2.31
C VAL A 113 -14.49 14.09 1.76
N PRO A 114 -15.56 13.43 2.22
CA PRO A 114 -15.87 12.05 1.85
C PRO A 114 -16.16 11.92 0.35
N ARG A 115 -15.64 10.84 -0.25
CA ARG A 115 -16.01 10.39 -1.60
C ARG A 115 -17.01 9.25 -1.50
N GLU A 116 -18.26 9.56 -1.19
CA GLU A 116 -19.31 8.58 -0.85
C GLU A 116 -19.36 7.40 -1.83
N ARG A 117 -19.55 7.64 -3.14
CA ARG A 117 -19.59 6.57 -4.15
C ARG A 117 -18.35 5.65 -4.17
N TYR A 118 -17.18 6.20 -3.92
CA TYR A 118 -15.93 5.43 -3.88
C TYR A 118 -15.84 4.61 -2.58
N LEU A 119 -16.16 5.24 -1.46
CA LEU A 119 -16.13 4.62 -0.14
C LEU A 119 -17.18 3.51 -0.04
N ASP A 120 -18.42 3.75 -0.49
CA ASP A 120 -19.47 2.73 -0.58
C ASP A 120 -19.02 1.51 -1.41
N ARG A 121 -18.30 1.75 -2.51
CA ARG A 121 -17.76 0.65 -3.31
C ARG A 121 -16.66 -0.11 -2.56
N LEU A 122 -15.83 0.55 -1.78
CA LEU A 122 -14.88 -0.13 -0.90
C LEU A 122 -15.62 -0.98 0.14
N ASP A 123 -16.66 -0.45 0.77
CA ASP A 123 -17.43 -1.17 1.79
C ASP A 123 -18.07 -2.47 1.25
N ASP A 124 -18.62 -2.44 0.03
CA ASP A 124 -19.15 -3.61 -0.69
C ASP A 124 -18.05 -4.64 -0.98
N LEU A 125 -16.86 -4.19 -1.39
CA LEU A 125 -15.74 -5.07 -1.76
C LEU A 125 -15.02 -5.66 -0.55
N THR A 126 -14.98 -4.94 0.59
CA THR A 126 -14.33 -5.39 1.82
C THR A 126 -15.30 -6.02 2.81
N GLY A 127 -16.58 -6.17 2.45
CA GLY A 127 -17.60 -6.79 3.30
C GLY A 127 -17.92 -6.00 4.57
N ARG A 128 -17.70 -4.67 4.59
CA ARG A 128 -18.16 -3.79 5.68
C ARG A 128 -19.68 -3.56 5.63
N ASP A 129 -20.31 -3.87 4.51
CA ASP A 129 -21.76 -3.91 4.35
C ASP A 129 -22.30 -5.27 4.86
N GLY A 130 -22.35 -5.42 6.19
CA GLY A 130 -22.78 -6.66 6.86
C GLY A 130 -23.32 -6.42 8.27
#